data_AF-A0A015IXT7-F1
#
_entry.id   AF-A0A015IXT7-F1
#
_cell.length_a   1.000
_cell.length_b   1.000
_cell.length_c   1.000
_cell.angle_alpha   90.00
_cell.angle_beta   90.00
_cell.angle_gamma   90.00
#
_symmetry.space_group_name_H-M   'P 1'
#
loop_
_entity.id
_entity.type
_entity.pdbx_description
1 polymer ?
#
loop_
_entity_poly.entity_id
_entity_poly.type
_entity_poly.pdbx_seq_one_letter_code
_entity_poly.pdbx_strand_id
1 'polypeptide(L)'
;MGPNSKKSCMKSLNNSSNMSNNFLYEINYYISGHVHATNTVMCFGITQDPNTKDYMMALEYCVGGNLRNTLTKGLDYKIKMDFLFYIIDGLSDIHDAGNIHKDFHSGNILHDNHNYVLTISDLGMCQPVNDNERKGICGVIPYMAPVDINIQKQLIFTHLE
;
A
#
# COMPACT_ATOMS: atom_id res chain seq x y z
N MET A 1 13.05 30.10 11.57
CA MET A 1 12.40 29.03 10.79
C MET A 1 11.36 28.40 11.70
N GLY A 2 10.07 28.52 11.39
CA GLY A 2 9.02 27.89 12.20
C GLY A 2 9.09 26.36 12.09
N PRO A 3 8.48 25.60 13.01
CA PRO A 3 8.41 24.15 12.87
C PRO A 3 7.71 23.82 11.56
N ASN A 4 8.40 23.10 10.66
CA ASN A 4 7.79 22.56 9.45
C ASN A 4 6.63 21.64 9.88
N SER A 5 5.40 22.12 9.75
CA SER A 5 4.22 21.30 9.99
C SER A 5 4.11 20.24 8.89
N LYS A 6 4.44 18.99 9.21
CA LYS A 6 4.15 17.87 8.32
C LYS A 6 2.64 17.65 8.27
N LYS A 7 2.08 17.56 7.07
CA LYS A 7 0.67 17.22 6.87
C LYS A 7 0.49 15.70 6.97
N SER A 8 -0.62 15.28 7.57
CA SER A 8 -0.99 13.87 7.70
C SER A 8 -2.37 13.59 7.11
N CYS A 9 -2.56 12.36 6.64
CA CYS A 9 -3.84 11.79 6.25
C CYS A 9 -4.31 10.81 7.33
N MET A 10 -5.61 10.75 7.59
CA MET A 10 -6.21 9.79 8.52
C MET A 10 -6.87 8.65 7.73
N LYS A 11 -6.36 7.43 7.88
CA LYS A 11 -7.01 6.21 7.37
C LYS A 11 -7.81 5.58 8.50
N SER A 12 -9.13 5.70 8.45
CA SER A 12 -10.04 5.11 9.45
C SER A 12 -10.45 3.70 9.07
N LEU A 13 -10.62 2.84 10.07
CA LEU A 13 -11.41 1.63 9.94
C LEU A 13 -12.84 1.86 10.38
N ASN A 14 -13.77 1.76 9.44
CA ASN A 14 -15.18 1.70 9.80
C ASN A 14 -15.48 0.40 10.56
N ASN A 15 -16.13 0.48 11.72
CA ASN A 15 -16.47 -0.65 12.59
C ASN A 15 -15.25 -1.44 13.09
N SER A 16 -14.26 -0.75 13.63
CA SER A 16 -13.05 -1.38 14.19
C SER A 16 -13.32 -2.35 15.36
N SER A 17 -14.55 -2.37 15.92
CA SER A 17 -15.00 -3.39 16.87
C SER A 17 -14.96 -4.81 16.28
N ASN A 18 -15.07 -4.95 14.96
CA ASN A 18 -14.74 -6.15 14.18
C ASN A 18 -13.52 -5.84 13.31
N MET A 19 -12.37 -5.62 13.96
CA MET A 19 -11.14 -5.23 13.29
C MET A 19 -10.81 -6.19 12.14
N SER A 20 -10.78 -5.66 10.91
CA SER A 20 -10.46 -6.47 9.75
C SER A 20 -9.01 -6.95 9.89
N ASN A 21 -8.78 -8.21 9.54
CA ASN A 21 -7.46 -8.80 9.51
C ASN A 21 -6.46 -7.87 8.79
N ASN A 22 -6.82 -7.35 7.61
CA ASN A 22 -5.97 -6.48 6.79
C ASN A 22 -5.40 -5.27 7.53
N PHE A 23 -6.18 -4.63 8.39
CA PHE A 23 -5.69 -3.49 9.15
C PHE A 23 -4.68 -3.87 10.23
N LEU A 24 -4.89 -5.01 10.89
CA LEU A 24 -3.91 -5.55 11.83
C LEU A 24 -2.59 -5.85 11.13
N TYR A 25 -2.62 -6.37 9.90
CA TYR A 25 -1.39 -6.59 9.13
C TYR A 25 -0.72 -5.29 8.73
N GLU A 26 -1.51 -4.30 8.32
CA GLU A 26 -0.97 -2.98 8.00
C GLU A 26 -0.28 -2.35 9.22
N ILE A 27 -0.93 -2.41 10.39
CA ILE A 27 -0.35 -1.98 11.66
C ILE A 27 0.92 -2.77 11.97
N ASN A 28 0.86 -4.11 11.88
CA ASN A 28 2.00 -4.96 12.21
C ASN A 28 3.20 -4.67 11.30
N TYR A 29 2.95 -4.42 10.01
CA TYR A 29 3.97 -3.98 9.07
C TYR A 29 4.69 -2.73 9.60
N TYR A 30 3.96 -1.67 9.97
CA TYR A 30 4.57 -0.44 10.49
C TYR A 30 5.18 -0.58 11.89
N ILE A 31 4.67 -1.46 12.75
CA ILE A 31 5.21 -1.64 14.11
C ILE A 31 6.47 -2.52 14.11
N SER A 32 6.59 -3.46 13.17
CA SER A 32 7.67 -4.45 13.11
C SER A 32 9.07 -3.89 12.85
N GLY A 33 9.23 -2.56 12.72
CA GLY A 33 10.54 -1.93 12.66
C GLY A 33 11.21 -1.97 11.28
N HIS A 34 10.51 -2.42 10.23
CA HIS A 34 10.88 -2.22 8.82
C HIS A 34 10.79 -0.73 8.38
N VAL A 35 10.90 0.20 9.32
CA VAL A 35 10.32 1.55 9.34
C VAL A 35 11.23 2.62 8.71
N HIS A 36 12.26 2.22 7.97
CA HIS A 36 13.16 3.17 7.28
C HIS A 36 13.30 2.90 5.78
N ALA A 37 12.31 2.22 5.20
CA ALA A 37 12.13 2.14 3.77
C ALA A 37 11.87 3.55 3.20
N THR A 38 12.77 4.05 2.36
CA THR A 38 12.73 5.43 1.83
C THR A 38 11.52 5.69 0.95
N ASN A 39 10.92 4.64 0.39
CA ASN A 39 9.88 4.73 -0.63
C ASN A 39 8.60 3.96 -0.26
N THR A 40 8.30 3.82 1.04
CA THR A 40 6.97 3.40 1.56
C THR A 40 6.34 4.49 2.43
N VAL A 41 5.00 4.56 2.47
CA VAL A 41 4.29 5.69 3.09
C VAL A 41 4.56 5.71 4.59
N MET A 42 4.99 6.86 5.10
CA MET A 42 5.32 6.95 6.51
C MET A 42 4.06 6.86 7.37
N CYS A 43 4.08 5.96 8.36
CA CYS A 43 3.09 5.94 9.43
C CYS A 43 3.64 6.70 10.64
N PHE A 44 2.95 7.78 11.02
CA PHE A 44 3.30 8.57 12.21
C PHE A 44 2.78 7.95 13.50
N GLY A 45 1.75 7.11 13.41
CA GLY A 45 1.20 6.39 14.55
C GLY A 45 -0.27 6.00 14.38
N ILE A 46 -0.82 5.45 15.46
CA ILE A 46 -2.21 5.00 15.54
C ILE A 46 -2.93 5.88 16.57
N THR A 47 -4.18 6.20 16.29
CA THR A 47 -5.07 6.95 17.18
C THR A 47 -6.47 6.36 17.12
N GLN A 48 -7.41 6.93 17.86
CA GLN A 48 -8.79 6.48 17.92
C GLN A 48 -9.75 7.66 17.81
N ASP A 49 -10.84 7.50 17.06
CA ASP A 49 -11.90 8.50 16.99
C ASP A 49 -12.60 8.56 18.35
N PRO A 50 -12.70 9.73 19.00
CA PRO A 50 -13.27 9.83 20.33
C PRO A 50 -14.78 9.50 20.37
N ASN A 51 -15.49 9.65 19.25
CA ASN A 51 -16.93 9.45 19.11
C ASN A 51 -17.25 8.01 18.69
N THR A 52 -16.66 7.54 17.59
CA THR A 52 -16.98 6.19 17.05
C THR A 52 -16.18 5.08 17.72
N LYS A 53 -15.09 5.43 18.40
CA LYS A 53 -14.07 4.50 18.91
C LYS A 53 -13.34 3.74 17.82
N ASP A 54 -13.41 4.20 16.58
CA ASP A 54 -12.69 3.58 15.48
C ASP A 54 -11.20 3.84 15.54
N TYR A 55 -10.41 2.79 15.39
CA TYR A 55 -8.97 2.92 15.22
C TYR A 55 -8.65 3.57 13.87
N MET A 56 -7.69 4.48 13.89
CA MET A 56 -7.23 5.19 12.71
C MET A 56 -5.71 5.26 12.67
N MET A 57 -5.15 5.27 11.47
CA MET A 57 -3.72 5.48 11.24
C MET A 57 -3.47 6.90 10.76
N ALA A 58 -2.50 7.57 11.37
CA ALA A 58 -1.97 8.84 10.91
C ALA A 58 -0.82 8.57 9.94
N LEU A 59 -1.09 8.72 8.64
CA LEU A 59 -0.15 8.49 7.56
C LEU A 59 0.37 9.80 6.98
N GLU A 60 1.50 9.76 6.30
CA GLU A 60 1.99 10.88 5.50
C GLU A 60 0.96 11.30 4.44
N TYR A 61 0.76 12.61 4.31
CA TYR A 61 -0.14 13.16 3.30
C TYR A 61 0.59 13.45 1.98
N CYS A 62 0.44 12.54 1.03
CA CYS A 62 0.96 12.67 -0.33
C CYS A 62 0.03 13.56 -1.18
N VAL A 63 0.33 14.86 -1.32
CA VAL A 63 -0.58 15.82 -1.98
C VAL A 63 -0.85 15.48 -3.44
N GLY A 64 0.10 14.83 -4.13
CA GLY A 64 -0.03 14.56 -5.55
C GLY A 64 -1.00 13.42 -5.85
N GLY A 65 -1.55 12.78 -4.82
CA GLY A 65 -2.46 11.65 -4.95
C GLY A 65 -1.76 10.44 -5.56
N ASN A 66 -2.53 9.56 -6.19
CA ASN A 66 -2.00 8.33 -6.78
C ASN A 66 -1.51 8.48 -8.22
N LEU A 67 -0.53 7.65 -8.59
CA LEU A 67 0.14 7.63 -9.88
C LEU A 67 -0.82 7.38 -11.06
N ARG A 68 -1.92 6.64 -10.84
CA ARG A 68 -2.94 6.38 -11.87
C ARG A 68 -3.44 7.65 -12.55
N ASN A 69 -3.64 8.73 -11.80
CA ASN A 69 -4.10 10.01 -12.35
C ASN A 69 -3.03 10.76 -13.16
N THR A 70 -1.76 10.46 -12.90
CA THR A 70 -0.61 11.07 -13.57
C THR A 70 -0.29 10.34 -14.87
N LEU A 71 -0.42 9.00 -14.89
CA LEU A 71 -0.18 8.18 -16.07
C LEU A 71 -1.14 8.49 -17.23
N THR A 72 -2.37 8.92 -16.95
CA THR A 72 -3.37 9.27 -17.98
C THR A 72 -3.03 10.54 -18.75
N LYS A 73 -2.15 11.40 -18.23
CA LYS A 73 -1.79 12.70 -18.82
C LYS A 73 -0.59 12.65 -19.77
N GLY A 74 0.07 11.49 -19.88
CA GLY A 74 1.34 11.34 -20.60
C GLY A 74 2.52 11.88 -19.79
N LEU A 75 3.67 11.21 -19.89
CA LEU A 75 4.89 11.55 -19.14
C LEU A 75 6.12 11.51 -20.04
N ASP A 76 7.04 12.44 -19.79
CA ASP A 76 8.38 12.43 -20.38
C ASP A 76 9.13 11.15 -19.99
N TYR A 77 9.98 10.66 -20.90
CA TYR A 77 10.74 9.42 -20.68
C TYR A 77 11.65 9.50 -19.46
N LYS A 78 12.27 10.65 -19.19
CA LYS A 78 13.15 10.84 -18.04
C LYS A 78 12.37 10.68 -16.73
N ILE A 79 11.19 11.31 -16.64
CA ILE A 79 10.31 11.19 -15.47
C ILE A 79 9.87 9.74 -15.25
N LYS A 80 9.59 9.00 -16.34
CA LYS A 80 9.25 7.57 -16.24
C LYS A 80 10.40 6.75 -15.65
N MET A 81 11.65 7.05 -16.00
CA MET A 81 12.82 6.38 -15.45
C MET A 81 12.98 6.67 -13.94
N ASP A 82 12.80 7.93 -13.53
CA ASP A 82 12.83 8.31 -12.12
C ASP A 82 11.72 7.60 -11.34
N PHE A 83 10.51 7.51 -11.91
CA PHE A 83 9.39 6.78 -11.32
C PHE A 83 9.67 5.29 -11.15
N LEU A 84 10.24 4.66 -12.18
CA LEU A 84 10.63 3.25 -12.11
C LEU A 84 11.67 3.01 -11.01
N PHE A 85 12.65 3.90 -10.88
CA PHE A 85 13.66 3.82 -9.81
C PHE A 85 13.00 3.81 -8.42
N TYR A 86 12.16 4.80 -8.11
CA TYR A 86 11.48 4.86 -6.80
C TYR A 86 10.54 3.68 -6.53
N ILE A 87 9.87 3.18 -7.57
CA ILE A 87 9.02 2.00 -7.46
C ILE A 87 9.85 0.75 -7.13
N ILE A 88 10.98 0.57 -7.82
CA ILE A 88 11.87 -0.58 -7.59
C ILE A 88 12.46 -0.51 -6.18
N ASP A 89 12.89 0.68 -5.75
CA ASP A 89 13.46 0.90 -4.42
C ASP A 89 12.45 0.54 -3.32
N GLY A 90 11.23 1.08 -3.39
CA GLY A 90 10.18 0.76 -2.41
C GLY A 90 9.72 -0.70 -2.45
N LEU A 91 9.74 -1.35 -3.62
CA LEU A 91 9.48 -2.80 -3.71
C LEU A 91 10.62 -3.62 -3.10
N SER A 92 11.88 -3.20 -3.30
CA SER A 92 13.05 -3.83 -2.68
C SER A 92 12.92 -3.80 -1.17
N ASP A 93 12.58 -2.64 -0.59
CA ASP A 93 12.36 -2.49 0.83
C ASP A 93 11.32 -3.47 1.39
N ILE A 94 10.18 -3.62 0.69
CA ILE A 94 9.11 -4.57 1.08
C ILE A 94 9.62 -6.01 1.02
N HIS A 95 10.39 -6.35 -0.01
CA HIS A 95 10.93 -7.70 -0.18
C HIS A 95 12.05 -8.02 0.81
N ASP A 96 12.92 -7.06 1.12
CA ASP A 96 14.00 -7.19 2.11
C ASP A 96 13.42 -7.35 3.54
N ALA A 97 12.23 -6.79 3.78
CA ALA A 97 11.40 -7.06 4.95
C ALA A 97 10.78 -8.48 4.96
N GLY A 98 11.06 -9.31 3.96
CA GLY A 98 10.53 -10.66 3.81
C GLY A 98 9.05 -10.71 3.40
N ASN A 99 8.48 -9.59 2.94
CA ASN A 99 7.07 -9.46 2.60
C ASN A 99 6.83 -9.34 1.09
N ILE A 100 5.59 -9.57 0.67
CA ILE A 100 5.07 -9.31 -0.67
C ILE A 100 3.85 -8.40 -0.53
N HIS A 101 3.77 -7.34 -1.34
CA HIS A 101 2.68 -6.35 -1.24
C HIS A 101 1.28 -6.90 -1.58
N LYS A 102 1.18 -7.78 -2.57
CA LYS A 102 -0.05 -8.46 -3.06
C LYS A 102 -1.20 -7.61 -3.61
N ASP A 103 -1.15 -6.30 -3.45
CA ASP A 103 -2.09 -5.34 -4.06
C ASP A 103 -1.34 -4.17 -4.70
N PHE A 104 -0.23 -4.48 -5.37
CA PHE A 104 0.62 -3.48 -5.99
C PHE A 104 0.03 -3.01 -7.33
N HIS A 105 -0.40 -1.75 -7.39
CA HIS A 105 -0.89 -1.12 -8.61
C HIS A 105 -0.73 0.42 -8.55
N SER A 106 -0.89 1.10 -9.68
CA SER A 106 -0.74 2.57 -9.78
C SER A 106 -1.69 3.41 -8.90
N GLY A 107 -2.69 2.78 -8.28
CA GLY A 107 -3.58 3.41 -7.31
C GLY A 107 -3.01 3.46 -5.90
N ASN A 108 -2.09 2.54 -5.60
CA ASN A 108 -1.40 2.40 -4.31
C ASN A 108 0.01 3.00 -4.35
N ILE A 109 0.40 3.64 -5.45
CA ILE A 109 1.64 4.42 -5.57
C ILE A 109 1.27 5.89 -5.48
N LEU A 110 1.82 6.60 -4.49
CA LEU A 110 1.48 7.99 -4.18
C LEU A 110 2.62 8.94 -4.56
N HIS A 111 2.26 10.16 -4.93
CA HIS A 111 3.17 11.26 -5.20
C HIS A 111 3.41 12.08 -3.94
N ASP A 112 4.65 12.07 -3.46
CA ASP A 112 5.06 13.05 -2.46
C ASP A 112 5.13 14.46 -3.08
N ASN A 113 4.93 15.44 -2.22
CA ASN A 113 4.91 16.86 -2.47
C ASN A 113 6.30 17.41 -2.84
N HIS A 114 7.37 16.64 -2.64
CA HIS A 114 8.74 17.08 -2.85
C HIS A 114 9.42 16.20 -3.91
N ASN A 115 9.96 16.85 -4.95
CA ASN A 115 10.87 16.24 -5.93
C ASN A 115 10.33 15.06 -6.76
N TYR A 116 9.00 14.95 -6.95
CA TYR A 116 8.40 13.86 -7.72
C TYR A 116 8.73 12.45 -7.17
N VAL A 117 9.05 12.36 -5.88
CA VAL A 117 9.29 11.08 -5.22
C VAL A 117 7.99 10.27 -5.20
N LEU A 118 8.10 8.99 -5.58
CA LEU A 118 7.00 8.05 -5.49
C LEU A 118 7.15 7.17 -4.27
N THR A 119 6.01 6.91 -3.64
CA THR A 119 5.96 6.15 -2.40
C THR A 119 4.87 5.09 -2.50
N ILE A 120 5.19 3.86 -2.11
CA ILE A 120 4.25 2.76 -2.08
C ILE A 120 3.39 2.84 -0.81
N SER A 121 2.09 2.62 -0.94
CA SER A 121 1.09 2.75 0.12
C SER A 121 0.14 1.55 0.15
N ASP A 122 -0.75 1.52 1.14
CA ASP A 122 -1.75 0.46 1.35
C ASP A 122 -1.15 -0.93 1.57
N LEU A 123 -0.53 -1.09 2.73
CA LEU A 123 0.23 -2.28 3.08
C LEU A 123 -0.62 -3.33 3.79
N GLY A 124 -1.95 -3.16 3.82
CA GLY A 124 -2.87 -4.07 4.54
C GLY A 124 -2.97 -5.48 3.95
N MET A 125 -2.50 -5.66 2.72
CA MET A 125 -2.39 -6.98 2.07
C MET A 125 -0.94 -7.51 2.05
N CYS A 126 0.03 -6.76 2.62
CA CYS A 126 1.39 -7.22 2.74
C CYS A 126 1.46 -8.47 3.61
N GLN A 127 2.18 -9.47 3.14
CA GLN A 127 2.35 -10.73 3.87
C GLN A 127 3.74 -11.32 3.69
N PRO A 128 4.22 -12.13 4.65
CA PRO A 128 5.47 -12.85 4.48
C PRO A 128 5.44 -13.77 3.26
N VAL A 129 6.57 -13.90 2.57
CA VAL A 129 6.71 -14.76 1.38
C VAL A 129 6.27 -16.21 1.64
N ASN A 130 6.48 -16.70 2.88
CA ASN A 130 6.20 -18.08 3.27
C ASN A 130 4.81 -18.29 3.90
N ASP A 131 3.97 -17.25 3.97
CA ASP A 131 2.65 -17.35 4.55
C ASP A 131 1.65 -17.99 3.55
N ASN A 132 1.41 -19.29 3.76
CA ASN A 132 0.50 -20.11 2.97
C ASN A 132 -0.95 -20.09 3.49
N GLU A 133 -1.22 -19.47 4.64
CA GLU A 133 -2.55 -19.47 5.25
C GLU A 133 -3.53 -18.56 4.49
N ARG A 134 -2.99 -17.65 3.66
CA ARG A 134 -3.73 -16.64 2.90
C ARG A 134 -3.67 -16.86 1.40
N LYS A 135 -3.85 -18.13 1.00
CA LYS A 135 -4.09 -18.50 -0.40
C LYS A 135 -5.47 -18.01 -0.82
N GLY A 136 -5.51 -16.77 -1.27
CA GLY A 136 -6.69 -16.10 -1.79
C GLY A 136 -6.27 -15.16 -2.91
N ILE A 137 -7.21 -14.92 -3.81
CA ILE A 137 -7.05 -14.00 -4.93
C ILE A 137 -6.82 -12.59 -4.36
N CYS A 138 -5.70 -11.97 -4.72
CA CYS A 138 -5.31 -10.64 -4.30
C CYS A 138 -4.88 -9.80 -5.50
N GLY A 139 -4.97 -8.48 -5.38
CA GLY A 139 -4.62 -7.56 -6.44
C GLY A 139 -5.79 -7.23 -7.36
N VAL A 140 -5.57 -6.20 -8.17
CA VAL A 140 -6.49 -5.80 -9.24
C VAL A 140 -6.17 -6.55 -10.53
N ILE A 141 -7.20 -7.07 -11.22
CA ILE A 141 -7.06 -7.98 -12.39
C ILE A 141 -5.97 -7.57 -13.41
N PRO A 142 -5.83 -6.29 -13.82
CA PRO A 142 -4.82 -5.91 -14.80
C PRO A 142 -3.36 -6.05 -14.33
N TYR A 143 -3.14 -6.23 -13.02
CA TYR A 143 -1.83 -6.29 -12.37
C TYR A 143 -1.54 -7.67 -11.76
N MET A 144 -2.48 -8.62 -11.89
CA MET A 144 -2.29 -9.98 -11.38
C MET A 144 -1.41 -10.80 -12.32
N ALA A 145 -0.60 -11.70 -11.77
CA ALA A 145 0.14 -12.64 -12.57
C ALA A 145 -0.81 -13.63 -13.29
N PRO A 146 -0.49 -14.10 -14.50
CA PRO A 146 -1.36 -14.99 -15.27
C PRO A 146 -1.76 -16.28 -14.52
N VAL A 147 -0.86 -16.81 -13.69
CA VAL A 147 -1.10 -17.98 -12.85
C VAL A 147 -2.24 -17.74 -11.85
N ASP A 148 -2.30 -16.57 -11.23
CA ASP A 148 -3.34 -16.22 -10.26
C ASP A 148 -4.71 -16.04 -10.93
N ILE A 149 -4.73 -15.51 -12.16
CA ILE A 149 -5.94 -15.36 -12.97
C ILE A 149 -6.52 -16.73 -13.38
N ASN A 150 -5.66 -17.71 -13.68
CA ASN A 150 -6.12 -19.06 -14.00
C ASN A 150 -6.73 -19.75 -12.76
N ILE A 151 -6.16 -19.50 -11.57
CA ILE A 151 -6.75 -19.94 -10.30
C ILE A 151 -8.09 -19.26 -10.05
N GLN A 152 -8.26 -17.95 -10.37
CA GLN A 152 -9.57 -17.27 -10.30
C GLN A 152 -10.63 -18.01 -11.12
N LYS A 153 -10.33 -18.34 -12.39
CA LYS A 153 -11.28 -19.02 -13.27
C LYS A 153 -11.67 -20.37 -12.69
N GLN A 154 -10.69 -21.18 -12.25
CA GLN A 154 -10.94 -22.50 -11.68
C GLN A 154 -11.84 -22.45 -10.43
N LEU A 155 -11.60 -21.50 -9.52
CA LEU A 155 -12.37 -21.35 -8.28
C LEU A 155 -13.81 -20.88 -8.52
N ILE A 156 -14.03 -20.01 -9.52
CA ILE A 156 -15.38 -19.58 -9.93
C ILE A 156 -16.18 -20.77 -10.47
N PHE A 157 -15.54 -21.67 -11.22
CA PHE A 157 -16.22 -22.86 -11.76
C PHE A 157 -16.53 -23.91 -10.68
N THR A 158 -15.73 -24.04 -9.62
CA THR A 158 -15.99 -25.00 -8.53
C THR A 158 -17.09 -24.60 -7.54
N HIS A 159 -17.64 -23.37 -7.64
CA HIS A 159 -18.76 -22.90 -6.81
C HIS A 159 -20.09 -22.77 -7.56
N LEU A 160 -20.15 -23.32 -8.78
CA LEU A 160 -21.35 -23.34 -9.63
C LEU A 160 -21.91 -24.78 -9.85
N GLU A 161 -21.44 -25.77 -9.09
CA GLU A 161 -22.00 -27.13 -8.99
C GLU A 161 -22.60 -27.36 -7.59
#